data_AF-A0A925BCH6-F1
#
_entry.id   AF-A0A925BCH6-F1
#
_cell.length_a   1.000
_cell.length_b   1.000
_cell.length_c   1.000
_cell.angle_alpha   90.00
_cell.angle_beta   90.00
_cell.angle_gamma   90.00
#
_symmetry.space_group_name_H-M   'P 1'
#
loop_
_entity.id
_entity.type
_entity.pdbx_description
1 polymer ?
#
loop_
_entity_poly.entity_id
_entity_poly.type
_entity_poly.pdbx_seq_one_letter_code
_entity_poly.pdbx_strand_id
1 'polypeptide(L)'
;QLPGLPLAQLPDRWYRYYANIGTFRVHRWLHDGADRKRIAEVKQARAEIAKAIAIKPNAHFGRETYQLQVMDWIIADGKVKNDTSRTELGDHLSKVNDRPITEGLAGLVVLGNAWESMDVFTALGRKLVREESGVLGYLAALRATELARKGKKSLFSPLNPNDSRDATQRIEDEIRVQIPSKEWLPAKYGELRAEAEVWQQSRTRFMMRRLNAGRHPDTDPHFWNGYSPNSAPSLSTGAFAEWRDRTFTATNLFLMVFYTLFGSATFVIMRALVGWWRNRV
;
A
#
# COMPACT_ATOMS: atom_id res chain seq x y z
N GLN A 1 31.37 2.44 28.87
CA GLN A 1 30.27 3.42 29.01
C GLN A 1 30.81 4.75 28.51
N LEU A 2 30.09 5.44 27.61
CA LEU A 2 30.44 6.82 27.26
C LEU A 2 30.09 7.72 28.46
N PRO A 3 31.02 8.51 29.01
CA PRO A 3 30.74 9.36 30.17
C PRO A 3 29.65 10.39 29.88
N GLY A 4 28.71 10.59 30.83
CA GLY A 4 27.82 11.75 30.85
C GLY A 4 26.44 11.62 30.21
N LEU A 5 25.96 10.41 29.90
CA LEU A 5 24.63 10.22 29.31
C LEU A 5 23.60 9.70 30.34
N PRO A 6 22.37 10.28 30.39
CA PRO A 6 21.32 9.79 31.28
C PRO A 6 20.92 8.36 30.92
N LEU A 7 20.97 7.45 31.90
CA LEU A 7 20.60 6.03 31.73
C LEU A 7 19.20 5.85 31.14
N ALA A 8 18.27 6.77 31.44
CA ALA A 8 16.90 6.76 30.92
C ALA A 8 16.79 6.85 29.39
N GLN A 9 17.83 7.34 28.69
CA GLN A 9 17.84 7.43 27.22
C GLN A 9 18.42 6.20 26.53
N LEU A 10 19.00 5.24 27.28
CA LEU A 10 19.64 4.06 26.69
C LEU A 10 18.67 3.21 25.85
N PRO A 11 17.42 2.93 26.29
CA PRO A 11 16.48 2.16 25.47
C PRO A 11 16.20 2.81 24.12
N ASP A 12 15.92 4.13 24.10
CA ASP A 12 15.59 4.83 22.85
C ASP A 12 16.77 4.84 21.86
N ARG A 13 18.02 4.95 22.35
CA ARG A 13 19.23 4.87 21.51
C ARG A 13 19.41 3.47 20.92
N TRP A 14 19.26 2.43 21.72
CA TRP A 14 19.36 1.05 21.24
C TRP A 14 18.26 0.73 20.24
N TYR A 15 17.04 1.20 20.49
CA TYR A 15 15.95 1.14 19.55
C TYR A 15 16.33 1.76 18.19
N ARG A 16 16.76 3.03 18.18
CA ARG A 16 17.17 3.72 16.93
C ARG A 16 18.31 2.99 16.23
N TYR A 17 19.32 2.57 16.99
CA TYR A 17 20.44 1.81 16.45
C TYR A 17 19.96 0.56 15.71
N TYR A 18 19.18 -0.30 16.38
CA TYR A 18 18.71 -1.56 15.80
C TYR A 18 17.75 -1.35 14.61
N ALA A 19 16.84 -0.37 14.71
CA ALA A 19 15.93 -0.02 13.62
C ALA A 19 16.70 0.45 12.37
N ASN A 20 17.68 1.33 12.58
CA ASN A 20 18.51 1.87 11.50
C ASN A 20 19.40 0.80 10.89
N ILE A 21 20.19 0.06 11.68
CA ILE A 21 21.14 -0.91 11.13
C ILE A 21 20.41 -2.02 10.36
N GLY A 22 19.27 -2.49 10.87
CA GLY A 22 18.45 -3.49 10.18
C GLY A 22 17.91 -2.97 8.85
N THR A 23 17.40 -1.72 8.85
CA THR A 23 16.93 -1.06 7.62
C THR A 23 18.06 -0.87 6.60
N PHE A 24 19.25 -0.41 7.04
CA PHE A 24 20.40 -0.21 6.16
C PHE A 24 20.86 -1.51 5.51
N ARG A 25 20.92 -2.61 6.25
CA ARG A 25 21.33 -3.92 5.71
C ARG A 25 20.37 -4.42 4.63
N VAL A 26 19.06 -4.41 4.88
CA VAL A 26 18.10 -4.86 3.86
C VAL A 26 18.11 -3.94 2.64
N HIS A 27 18.24 -2.62 2.83
CA HIS A 27 18.33 -1.68 1.71
C HIS A 27 19.60 -1.88 0.89
N ARG A 28 20.76 -2.11 1.53
CA ARG A 28 22.00 -2.42 0.84
C ARG A 28 21.88 -3.72 0.05
N TRP A 29 21.30 -4.77 0.65
CA TRP A 29 21.04 -6.03 -0.05
C TRP A 29 20.15 -5.84 -1.30
N LEU A 30 19.08 -5.04 -1.20
CA LEU A 30 18.22 -4.69 -2.33
C LEU A 30 18.97 -3.89 -3.40
N HIS A 31 19.73 -2.88 -2.98
CA HIS A 31 20.53 -2.02 -3.85
C HIS A 31 21.57 -2.83 -4.64
N ASP A 32 22.21 -3.80 -4.00
CA ASP A 32 23.22 -4.68 -4.58
C ASP A 32 22.59 -5.82 -5.44
N GLY A 33 21.36 -5.63 -5.91
CA GLY A 33 20.69 -6.54 -6.84
C GLY A 33 19.92 -7.69 -6.18
N ALA A 34 19.67 -7.63 -4.86
CA ALA A 34 18.91 -8.64 -4.13
C ALA A 34 19.50 -10.08 -4.27
N ASP A 35 20.83 -10.18 -4.24
CA ASP A 35 21.54 -11.46 -4.42
C ASP A 35 21.17 -12.47 -3.32
N ARG A 36 20.51 -13.56 -3.71
CA ARG A 36 20.08 -14.63 -2.81
C ARG A 36 21.24 -15.36 -2.14
N LYS A 37 22.44 -15.35 -2.73
CA LYS A 37 23.64 -15.90 -2.08
C LYS A 37 24.00 -15.10 -0.82
N ARG A 38 23.57 -13.84 -0.71
CA ARG A 38 23.75 -12.96 0.44
C ARG A 38 22.54 -12.90 1.38
N ILE A 39 21.62 -13.87 1.35
CA ILE A 39 20.42 -13.88 2.20
C ILE A 39 20.72 -13.82 3.71
N ALA A 40 21.92 -14.21 4.14
CA ALA A 40 22.38 -14.05 5.52
C ALA A 40 22.31 -12.58 6.00
N GLU A 41 22.51 -11.62 5.09
CA GLU A 41 22.38 -10.20 5.39
C GLU A 41 20.94 -9.79 5.73
N VAL A 42 19.95 -10.34 5.01
CA VAL A 42 18.53 -10.11 5.30
C VAL A 42 18.13 -10.78 6.62
N LYS A 43 18.68 -11.97 6.92
CA LYS A 43 18.47 -12.63 8.22
C LYS A 43 19.02 -11.80 9.38
N GLN A 44 20.19 -11.18 9.19
CA GLN A 44 20.76 -10.28 10.18
C GLN A 44 19.91 -9.01 10.34
N ALA A 45 19.49 -8.41 9.23
CA ALA A 45 18.58 -7.26 9.23
C ALA A 45 17.30 -7.57 10.02
N ARG A 46 16.69 -8.73 9.77
CA ARG A 46 15.52 -9.23 10.48
C ARG A 46 15.74 -9.32 11.99
N ALA A 47 16.87 -9.90 12.40
CA ALA A 47 17.21 -10.01 13.83
C ALA A 47 17.40 -8.64 14.49
N GLU A 48 17.94 -7.65 13.78
CA GLU A 48 18.08 -6.29 14.26
C GLU A 48 16.73 -5.58 14.40
N ILE A 49 15.85 -5.66 13.38
CA ILE A 49 14.49 -5.11 13.48
C ILE A 49 13.68 -5.77 14.62
N ALA A 50 13.81 -7.09 14.81
CA ALA A 50 13.15 -7.78 15.92
C ALA A 50 13.59 -7.23 17.29
N LYS A 51 14.87 -6.90 17.46
CA LYS A 51 15.37 -6.24 18.69
C LYS A 51 14.79 -4.83 18.84
N ALA A 52 14.67 -4.06 17.76
CA ALA A 52 14.05 -2.74 17.82
C ALA A 52 12.59 -2.81 18.28
N ILE A 53 11.80 -3.74 17.73
CA ILE A 53 10.41 -3.99 18.13
C ILE A 53 10.32 -4.39 19.61
N ALA A 54 11.22 -5.25 20.08
CA ALA A 54 11.22 -5.68 21.49
C ALA A 54 11.47 -4.52 22.47
N ILE A 55 12.27 -3.51 22.07
CA ILE A 55 12.55 -2.34 22.91
C ILE A 55 11.36 -1.35 22.89
N LYS A 56 10.77 -1.11 21.72
CA LYS A 56 9.71 -0.12 21.54
C LYS A 56 8.59 -0.69 20.67
N PRO A 57 7.72 -1.54 21.24
CA PRO A 57 6.61 -2.10 20.50
C PRO A 57 5.69 -0.95 20.05
N ASN A 58 5.25 -0.99 18.79
CA ASN A 58 4.40 0.03 18.16
C ASN A 58 5.07 1.38 17.88
N ALA A 59 6.40 1.46 17.86
CA ALA A 59 7.07 2.61 17.26
C ALA A 59 6.58 2.84 15.81
N HIS A 60 6.56 4.10 15.38
CA HIS A 60 6.11 4.50 14.03
C HIS A 60 4.80 3.82 13.57
N PHE A 61 3.81 3.72 14.46
CA PHE A 61 2.51 3.10 14.16
C PHE A 61 2.62 1.61 13.78
N GLY A 62 3.63 0.90 14.30
CA GLY A 62 3.83 -0.53 14.04
C GLY A 62 4.52 -0.82 12.70
N ARG A 63 5.07 0.19 12.02
CA ARG A 63 5.79 0.03 10.74
C ARG A 63 6.87 -1.04 10.79
N GLU A 64 7.65 -1.11 11.86
CA GLU A 64 8.74 -2.08 12.02
C GLU A 64 8.23 -3.53 11.96
N THR A 65 7.00 -3.79 12.42
CA THR A 65 6.37 -5.11 12.31
C THR A 65 6.18 -5.52 10.85
N TYR A 66 5.74 -4.60 9.99
CA TYR A 66 5.58 -4.89 8.55
C TYR A 66 6.94 -5.00 7.86
N GLN A 67 7.95 -4.21 8.26
CA GLN A 67 9.31 -4.40 7.77
C GLN A 67 9.83 -5.80 8.11
N LEU A 68 9.60 -6.27 9.33
CA LEU A 68 9.97 -7.62 9.77
C LEU A 68 9.26 -8.68 8.93
N GLN A 69 7.95 -8.53 8.70
CA GLN A 69 7.16 -9.45 7.88
C GLN A 69 7.62 -9.49 6.41
N VAL A 70 8.00 -8.35 5.83
CA VAL A 70 8.60 -8.30 4.49
C VAL A 70 9.94 -9.06 4.47
N MET A 71 10.77 -8.93 5.50
CA MET A 71 12.01 -9.71 5.60
C MET A 71 11.74 -11.21 5.77
N ASP A 72 10.73 -11.57 6.57
CA ASP A 72 10.29 -12.96 6.75
C ASP A 72 9.84 -13.58 5.42
N TRP A 73 9.00 -12.86 4.67
CA TRP A 73 8.63 -13.22 3.31
C TRP A 73 9.86 -13.40 2.41
N ILE A 74 10.82 -12.46 2.47
CA ILE A 74 12.03 -12.53 1.64
C ILE A 74 12.86 -13.79 1.93
N ILE A 75 12.98 -14.14 3.21
CA ILE A 75 13.76 -15.28 3.69
C ILE A 75 13.05 -16.61 3.40
N ALA A 76 11.72 -16.66 3.55
CA ALA A 76 10.92 -17.87 3.37
C ALA A 76 10.99 -18.36 1.92
N ASP A 77 10.86 -17.46 0.95
CA ASP A 77 10.84 -17.83 -0.46
C ASP A 77 12.19 -18.39 -0.96
N GLY A 78 13.33 -17.94 -0.41
CA GLY A 78 14.65 -18.44 -0.79
C GLY A 78 14.85 -19.96 -0.55
N LYS A 79 13.92 -20.61 0.15
CA LYS A 79 13.92 -22.06 0.40
C LYS A 79 13.21 -22.85 -0.70
N VAL A 80 12.44 -22.20 -1.55
CA VAL A 80 11.57 -22.84 -2.53
C VAL A 80 12.29 -22.92 -3.88
N LYS A 81 13.10 -23.97 -4.04
CA LYS A 81 13.72 -24.29 -5.34
C LYS A 81 12.67 -24.97 -6.22
N ASN A 82 12.30 -24.33 -7.33
CA ASN A 82 11.46 -24.88 -8.41
C ASN A 82 9.94 -24.86 -8.21
N ASP A 83 9.41 -24.10 -7.26
CA ASP A 83 7.96 -23.98 -7.15
C ASP A 83 7.45 -22.72 -7.87
N THR A 84 6.51 -22.92 -8.77
CA THR A 84 5.69 -21.86 -9.35
C THR A 84 4.75 -21.22 -8.31
N SER A 85 4.61 -21.81 -7.12
CA SER A 85 3.74 -21.34 -6.02
C SER A 85 4.33 -20.23 -5.15
N ARG A 86 5.30 -19.46 -5.65
CA ARG A 86 5.83 -18.29 -4.93
C ARG A 86 4.69 -17.40 -4.44
N THR A 87 4.59 -17.27 -3.12
CA THR A 87 3.51 -16.51 -2.50
C THR A 87 3.80 -15.03 -2.65
N GLU A 88 2.88 -14.29 -3.28
CA GLU A 88 2.97 -12.83 -3.35
C GLU A 88 2.96 -12.20 -1.95
N LEU A 89 3.55 -11.02 -1.80
CA LEU A 89 3.63 -10.34 -0.50
C LEU A 89 2.26 -10.18 0.17
N GLY A 90 1.23 -9.79 -0.59
CA GLY A 90 -0.13 -9.62 -0.06
C GLY A 90 -0.72 -10.90 0.52
N ASP A 91 -0.49 -12.03 -0.14
CA ASP A 91 -0.97 -13.34 0.31
C ASP A 91 -0.15 -13.85 1.51
N HIS A 92 1.15 -13.53 1.58
CA HIS A 92 1.96 -13.80 2.77
C HIS A 92 1.46 -13.01 3.98
N LEU A 93 1.29 -11.70 3.83
CA LEU A 93 0.83 -10.82 4.92
C LEU A 93 -0.56 -11.23 5.43
N SER A 94 -1.45 -11.66 4.54
CA SER A 94 -2.79 -12.14 4.92
C SER A 94 -2.78 -13.41 5.77
N LYS A 95 -1.68 -14.19 5.74
CA LYS A 95 -1.54 -15.42 6.54
C LYS A 95 -0.88 -15.18 7.90
N VAL A 96 -0.03 -14.17 8.01
CA VAL A 96 0.85 -13.97 9.18
C VAL A 96 0.49 -12.76 10.03
N ASN A 97 -0.52 -11.98 9.63
CA ASN A 97 -0.86 -10.73 10.28
C ASN A 97 -2.38 -10.61 10.49
N ASP A 98 -2.76 -10.31 11.73
CA ASP A 98 -4.12 -9.98 12.16
C ASP A 98 -4.41 -8.47 12.09
N ARG A 99 -3.37 -7.64 11.90
CA ARG A 99 -3.47 -6.18 11.81
C ARG A 99 -3.85 -5.70 10.40
N PRO A 100 -4.39 -4.48 10.28
CA PRO A 100 -4.71 -3.88 9.00
C PRO A 100 -3.50 -3.81 8.04
N ILE A 101 -3.53 -4.60 6.96
CA ILE A 101 -2.38 -4.73 6.04
C ILE A 101 -2.16 -3.45 5.23
N THR A 102 -3.25 -2.77 4.88
CA THR A 102 -3.27 -1.56 4.06
C THR A 102 -2.46 -0.43 4.70
N GLU A 103 -2.69 -0.15 5.98
CA GLU A 103 -1.98 0.88 6.76
C GLU A 103 -0.51 0.52 6.93
N GLY A 104 -0.19 -0.75 7.15
CA GLY A 104 1.18 -1.23 7.23
C GLY A 104 1.97 -1.00 5.95
N LEU A 105 1.40 -1.42 4.81
CA LEU A 105 2.00 -1.21 3.49
C LEU A 105 2.10 0.28 3.14
N ALA A 106 1.07 1.08 3.42
CA ALA A 106 1.12 2.52 3.24
C ALA A 106 2.20 3.18 4.10
N GLY A 107 2.37 2.73 5.35
CA GLY A 107 3.45 3.18 6.23
C GLY A 107 4.86 2.87 5.70
N LEU A 108 5.03 1.71 5.05
CA LEU A 108 6.28 1.38 4.36
C LEU A 108 6.57 2.32 3.19
N VAL A 109 5.54 2.76 2.46
CA VAL A 109 5.64 3.70 1.34
C VAL A 109 5.99 5.11 1.83
N VAL A 110 5.22 5.64 2.79
CA VAL A 110 5.34 7.04 3.26
C VAL A 110 6.60 7.28 4.07
N LEU A 111 6.96 6.34 4.96
CA LEU A 111 8.07 6.51 5.91
C LEU A 111 9.33 5.73 5.52
N GLY A 112 9.28 4.92 4.46
CA GLY A 112 10.36 4.05 4.05
C GLY A 112 10.75 4.22 2.59
N ASN A 113 11.56 3.27 2.11
CA ASN A 113 11.97 3.22 0.70
C ASN A 113 11.03 2.33 -0.14
N ALA A 114 9.88 1.92 0.40
CA ALA A 114 8.96 1.04 -0.31
C ALA A 114 8.18 1.76 -1.43
N TRP A 115 8.29 3.08 -1.53
CA TRP A 115 7.80 3.86 -2.68
C TRP A 115 8.48 3.46 -4.02
N GLU A 116 9.58 2.71 -3.96
CA GLU A 116 10.28 2.12 -5.11
C GLU A 116 10.05 0.61 -5.27
N SER A 117 9.15 0.02 -4.47
CA SER A 117 8.88 -1.42 -4.47
C SER A 117 7.60 -1.77 -5.22
N MET A 118 7.76 -2.48 -6.34
CA MET A 118 6.62 -2.98 -7.11
C MET A 118 5.78 -3.99 -6.32
N ASP A 119 6.42 -4.83 -5.50
CA ASP A 119 5.74 -5.84 -4.67
C ASP A 119 4.83 -5.21 -3.61
N VAL A 120 5.27 -4.12 -2.99
CA VAL A 120 4.48 -3.38 -1.99
C VAL A 120 3.26 -2.73 -2.64
N PHE A 121 3.41 -2.07 -3.79
CA PHE A 121 2.27 -1.48 -4.49
C PHE A 121 1.30 -2.53 -5.05
N THR A 122 1.81 -3.67 -5.53
CA THR A 122 0.97 -4.78 -5.99
C THR A 122 0.16 -5.35 -4.82
N ALA A 123 0.81 -5.63 -3.69
CA ALA A 123 0.14 -6.12 -2.48
C ALA A 123 -0.89 -5.11 -1.95
N LEU A 124 -0.55 -3.81 -1.93
CA LEU A 124 -1.43 -2.73 -1.49
C LEU A 124 -2.64 -2.61 -2.41
N GLY A 125 -2.43 -2.65 -3.73
CA GLY A 125 -3.48 -2.59 -4.73
C GLY A 125 -4.51 -3.70 -4.56
N ARG A 126 -4.05 -4.96 -4.52
CA ARG A 126 -4.92 -6.14 -4.32
C ARG A 126 -5.70 -6.05 -3.00
N LYS A 127 -5.03 -5.63 -1.92
CA LYS A 127 -5.66 -5.53 -0.60
C LYS A 127 -6.76 -4.45 -0.60
N LEU A 128 -6.49 -3.27 -1.15
CA LEU A 128 -7.47 -2.18 -1.27
C LEU A 128 -8.68 -2.57 -2.11
N VAL A 129 -8.50 -3.31 -3.20
CA VAL A 129 -9.60 -3.83 -4.02
C VAL A 129 -10.51 -4.76 -3.19
N ARG A 130 -9.93 -5.66 -2.40
CA ARG A 130 -10.68 -6.58 -1.52
C ARG A 130 -11.40 -5.84 -0.37
N GLU A 131 -10.92 -4.66 0.00
CA GLU A 131 -11.52 -3.76 1.00
C GLU A 131 -12.45 -2.70 0.36
N GLU A 132 -12.97 -2.98 -0.84
CA GLU A 132 -13.92 -2.12 -1.58
C GLU A 132 -13.40 -0.71 -1.92
N SER A 133 -12.08 -0.50 -1.81
CA SER A 133 -11.40 0.75 -2.14
C SER A 133 -10.82 0.69 -3.56
N GLY A 134 -11.66 0.35 -4.55
CA GLY A 134 -11.26 0.07 -5.93
C GLY A 134 -10.44 1.20 -6.60
N VAL A 135 -10.79 2.47 -6.34
CA VAL A 135 -10.04 3.63 -6.85
C VAL A 135 -8.60 3.66 -6.30
N LEU A 136 -8.42 3.52 -4.99
CA LEU A 136 -7.10 3.51 -4.38
C LEU A 136 -6.30 2.27 -4.81
N GLY A 137 -6.98 1.13 -4.92
CA GLY A 137 -6.39 -0.10 -5.45
C GLY A 137 -5.85 0.07 -6.87
N TYR A 138 -6.61 0.76 -7.73
CA TYR A 138 -6.21 1.08 -9.09
C TYR A 138 -5.03 2.05 -9.15
N LEU A 139 -5.01 3.10 -8.32
CA LEU A 139 -3.87 4.04 -8.24
C LEU A 139 -2.58 3.34 -7.77
N ALA A 140 -2.68 2.41 -6.82
CA ALA A 140 -1.55 1.58 -6.41
C ALA A 140 -1.06 0.67 -7.56
N ALA A 141 -1.99 0.11 -8.35
CA ALA A 141 -1.66 -0.68 -9.54
C ALA A 141 -0.92 0.15 -10.60
N LEU A 142 -1.40 1.37 -10.90
CA LEU A 142 -0.74 2.32 -11.80
C LEU A 142 0.70 2.63 -11.36
N ARG A 143 0.95 2.71 -10.04
CA ARG A 143 2.30 2.88 -9.52
C ARG A 143 3.17 1.64 -9.69
N ALA A 144 2.65 0.45 -9.45
CA ALA A 144 3.39 -0.80 -9.72
C ALA A 144 3.78 -0.90 -11.21
N THR A 145 2.84 -0.57 -12.11
CA THR A 145 3.04 -0.46 -13.56
C THR A 145 4.13 0.55 -13.94
N GLU A 146 4.09 1.76 -13.37
CA GLU A 146 5.11 2.78 -13.62
C GLU A 146 6.51 2.27 -13.24
N LEU A 147 6.63 1.62 -12.07
CA LEU A 147 7.89 1.04 -11.60
C LEU A 147 8.38 -0.05 -12.55
N ALA A 148 7.50 -0.94 -13.01
CA ALA A 148 7.84 -1.97 -13.99
C ALA A 148 8.38 -1.37 -15.30
N ARG A 149 7.72 -0.33 -15.84
CA ARG A 149 8.16 0.40 -17.04
C ARG A 149 9.51 1.10 -16.85
N LYS A 150 9.84 1.51 -15.62
CA LYS A 150 11.16 2.02 -15.22
C LYS A 150 12.22 0.92 -15.01
N GLY A 151 11.91 -0.34 -15.35
CA GLY A 151 12.82 -1.47 -15.22
C GLY A 151 12.97 -2.01 -13.80
N LYS A 152 12.12 -1.58 -12.85
CA LYS A 152 12.09 -2.18 -11.51
C LYS A 152 11.53 -3.59 -11.61
N LYS A 153 12.07 -4.49 -10.79
CA LYS A 153 11.71 -5.90 -10.78
C LYS A 153 11.00 -6.25 -9.48
N SER A 154 10.03 -7.15 -9.56
CA SER A 154 9.52 -7.86 -8.38
C SER A 154 10.65 -8.71 -7.82
N LEU A 155 10.71 -8.84 -6.50
CA LEU A 155 11.65 -9.74 -5.84
C LEU A 155 11.32 -11.23 -6.07
N PHE A 156 10.07 -11.54 -6.45
CA PHE A 156 9.55 -12.92 -6.43
C PHE A 156 8.69 -13.32 -7.59
N SER A 157 8.01 -12.37 -8.23
CA SER A 157 7.14 -12.71 -9.34
C SER A 157 8.00 -13.12 -10.54
N PRO A 158 7.77 -14.32 -11.12
CA PRO A 158 8.13 -14.59 -12.50
C PRO A 158 7.14 -13.84 -13.39
N LEU A 159 6.92 -12.54 -13.13
CA LEU A 159 6.55 -11.63 -14.19
C LEU A 159 7.73 -11.74 -15.14
N ASN A 160 7.61 -12.70 -16.05
CA ASN A 160 8.41 -12.77 -17.23
C ASN A 160 8.41 -11.33 -17.73
N PRO A 161 9.56 -10.69 -17.96
CA PRO A 161 9.56 -9.36 -18.55
C PRO A 161 8.75 -9.32 -19.87
N ASN A 162 8.45 -10.49 -20.46
CA ASN A 162 7.56 -10.70 -21.59
C ASN A 162 6.12 -11.17 -21.24
N ASP A 163 5.78 -11.48 -19.98
CA ASP A 163 4.37 -11.60 -19.54
C ASP A 163 3.84 -10.18 -19.44
N SER A 164 3.38 -9.69 -20.59
CA SER A 164 2.93 -8.32 -20.85
C SER A 164 1.66 -7.94 -20.11
N ARG A 165 1.15 -8.81 -19.22
CA ARG A 165 0.06 -8.43 -18.31
C ARG A 165 0.63 -7.49 -17.26
N ASP A 166 0.54 -6.21 -17.61
CA ASP A 166 0.80 -5.07 -16.73
C ASP A 166 0.10 -5.28 -15.37
N ALA A 167 0.69 -4.82 -14.27
CA ALA A 167 0.13 -4.98 -12.93
C ALA A 167 -1.32 -4.44 -12.86
N THR A 168 -1.59 -3.38 -13.62
CA THR A 168 -2.94 -2.87 -13.91
C THR A 168 -3.87 -3.94 -14.48
N GLN A 169 -3.49 -4.72 -15.49
CA GLN A 169 -4.36 -5.75 -16.06
C GLN A 169 -4.77 -6.79 -15.02
N ARG A 170 -3.83 -7.26 -14.18
CA ARG A 170 -4.15 -8.23 -13.12
C ARG A 170 -5.12 -7.66 -12.09
N ILE A 171 -4.89 -6.41 -11.69
CA ILE A 171 -5.79 -5.70 -10.78
C ILE A 171 -7.15 -5.45 -11.45
N GLU A 172 -7.18 -5.12 -12.74
CA GLU A 172 -8.41 -4.96 -13.51
C GLU A 172 -9.20 -6.26 -13.65
N ASP A 173 -8.52 -7.40 -13.81
CA ASP A 173 -9.14 -8.73 -13.82
C ASP A 173 -9.73 -9.09 -12.44
N GLU A 174 -9.08 -8.67 -11.35
CA GLU A 174 -9.58 -8.87 -9.97
C GLU A 174 -10.73 -7.91 -9.61
N ILE A 175 -10.70 -6.70 -10.15
CA ILE A 175 -11.77 -5.71 -10.00
C ILE A 175 -12.94 -6.12 -10.91
N ARG A 176 -13.71 -7.12 -10.46
CA ARG A 176 -14.95 -7.59 -11.10
C ARG A 176 -16.00 -6.48 -11.29
N VAL A 177 -15.84 -5.36 -10.60
CA VAL A 177 -16.71 -4.19 -10.68
C VAL A 177 -16.11 -3.24 -11.69
N GLN A 178 -16.82 -2.91 -12.77
CA GLN A 178 -16.41 -1.82 -13.65
C GLN A 178 -16.17 -0.58 -12.79
N ILE A 179 -14.92 -0.16 -12.62
CA ILE A 179 -14.61 1.15 -12.04
C ILE A 179 -15.11 2.16 -13.08
N PRO A 180 -16.22 2.89 -12.84
CA PRO A 180 -16.80 3.76 -13.87
C PRO A 180 -15.90 4.97 -14.19
N SER A 181 -14.77 5.09 -13.49
CA SER A 181 -13.76 6.13 -13.55
C SER A 181 -12.45 5.75 -14.24
N LYS A 182 -12.36 4.58 -14.92
CA LYS A 182 -11.09 4.11 -15.53
C LYS A 182 -10.45 5.13 -16.48
N GLU A 183 -11.23 5.93 -17.19
CA GLU A 183 -10.70 6.87 -18.21
C GLU A 183 -9.97 8.07 -17.60
N TRP A 184 -10.46 8.63 -16.49
CA TRP A 184 -9.85 9.82 -15.89
C TRP A 184 -8.77 9.50 -14.85
N LEU A 185 -8.79 8.29 -14.26
CA LEU A 185 -7.86 7.90 -13.21
C LEU A 185 -6.37 7.94 -13.63
N PRO A 186 -5.96 7.53 -14.85
CA PRO A 186 -4.58 7.67 -15.29
C PRO A 186 -4.09 9.12 -15.34
N ALA A 187 -4.95 10.05 -15.80
CA ALA A 187 -4.63 11.47 -15.82
C ALA A 187 -4.48 12.01 -14.39
N LYS A 188 -5.44 11.69 -13.50
CA LYS A 188 -5.34 12.08 -12.08
C LYS A 188 -4.13 11.46 -11.39
N TYR A 189 -3.81 10.21 -11.69
CA TYR A 189 -2.61 9.57 -11.19
C TYR A 189 -1.36 10.38 -11.56
N GLY A 190 -1.26 10.84 -12.82
CA GLY A 190 -0.17 11.71 -13.28
C GLY A 190 -0.04 12.99 -12.44
N GLU A 191 -1.16 13.66 -12.17
CA GLU A 191 -1.19 14.86 -11.31
C GLU A 191 -0.69 14.56 -9.89
N LEU A 192 -1.31 13.56 -9.22
CA LEU A 192 -0.95 13.18 -7.85
C LEU A 192 0.50 12.70 -7.74
N ARG A 193 0.98 12.01 -8.78
CA ARG A 193 2.35 11.52 -8.86
C ARG A 193 3.34 12.67 -8.94
N ALA A 194 3.04 13.71 -9.72
CA ALA A 194 3.86 14.93 -9.80
C ALA A 194 3.88 15.67 -8.46
N GLU A 195 2.71 15.82 -7.81
CA GLU A 195 2.61 16.42 -6.47
C GLU A 195 3.44 15.63 -5.44
N ALA A 196 3.36 14.29 -5.47
CA ALA A 196 4.15 13.42 -4.58
C ALA A 196 5.65 13.56 -4.82
N GLU A 197 6.07 13.75 -6.08
CA GLU A 197 7.45 14.02 -6.46
C GLU A 197 7.95 15.34 -5.86
N VAL A 198 7.17 16.42 -6.00
CA VAL A 198 7.49 17.73 -5.43
C VAL A 198 7.59 17.66 -3.91
N TRP A 199 6.64 16.98 -3.26
CA TRP A 199 6.66 16.73 -1.81
C TRP A 199 7.93 16.01 -1.37
N GLN A 200 8.27 14.89 -2.02
CA GLN A 200 9.43 14.07 -1.67
C GLN A 200 10.77 14.79 -1.94
N GLN A 201 10.87 15.53 -3.04
CA GLN A 201 12.06 16.31 -3.38
C GLN A 201 12.30 17.43 -2.37
N SER A 202 11.25 18.12 -1.92
CA SER A 202 11.35 19.16 -0.89
C SER A 202 11.90 18.59 0.43
N ARG A 203 11.31 17.48 0.89
CA ARG A 203 11.77 16.77 2.10
C ARG A 203 13.23 16.33 1.97
N THR A 204 13.58 15.70 0.85
CA THR A 204 14.93 15.20 0.57
C THR A 204 15.94 16.33 0.55
N ARG A 205 15.65 17.43 -0.15
CA ARG A 205 16.53 18.61 -0.22
C ARG A 205 16.78 19.21 1.17
N PHE A 206 15.74 19.32 2.00
CA PHE A 206 15.88 19.80 3.37
C PHE A 206 16.77 18.88 4.22
N MET A 207 16.53 17.56 4.17
CA MET A 207 17.32 16.57 4.90
C MET A 207 18.78 16.59 4.46
N MET A 208 19.04 16.49 3.16
CA MET A 208 20.40 16.41 2.60
C MET A 208 21.23 17.66 2.92
N ARG A 209 20.64 18.86 2.87
CA ARG A 209 21.33 20.10 3.27
C ARG A 209 21.83 20.03 4.72
N ARG A 210 21.04 19.47 5.63
CA ARG A 210 21.39 19.36 7.06
C ARG A 210 22.37 18.22 7.33
N LEU A 211 22.19 17.08 6.66
CA LEU A 211 23.14 15.97 6.71
C LEU A 211 24.53 16.42 6.24
N ASN A 212 24.60 17.18 5.14
CA ASN A 212 25.86 17.75 4.63
C ASN A 212 26.50 18.77 5.59
N ALA A 213 25.71 19.37 6.49
CA ALA A 213 26.20 20.24 7.55
C ALA A 213 26.55 19.47 8.85
N GLY A 214 26.62 18.14 8.80
CA GLY A 214 26.95 17.29 9.95
C GLY A 214 25.82 17.13 10.98
N ARG A 215 24.59 17.57 10.66
CA ARG A 215 23.42 17.42 11.55
C ARG A 215 22.68 16.13 11.21
N HIS A 216 22.25 15.37 12.22
CA HIS A 216 21.54 14.09 12.01
C HIS A 216 20.23 14.05 12.82
N PRO A 217 19.10 13.58 12.27
CA PRO A 217 17.81 13.56 12.99
C PRO A 217 17.83 12.73 14.28
N ASP A 218 18.74 11.75 14.37
CA ASP A 218 18.87 10.92 15.56
C ASP A 218 19.63 11.58 16.71
N THR A 219 20.44 12.60 16.45
CA THR A 219 21.30 13.24 17.47
C THR A 219 21.00 14.73 17.65
N ASP A 220 20.21 15.32 16.76
CA ASP A 220 19.84 16.73 16.78
C ASP A 220 18.32 16.88 16.96
N PRO A 221 17.83 17.24 18.15
CA PRO A 221 16.39 17.42 18.40
C PRO A 221 15.79 18.56 17.58
N HIS A 222 16.61 19.46 17.03
CA HIS A 222 16.19 20.59 16.19
C HIS A 222 16.38 20.31 14.70
N PHE A 223 16.59 19.04 14.32
CA PHE A 223 16.84 18.65 12.93
C PHE A 223 15.73 19.12 11.98
N TRP A 224 14.47 19.13 12.43
CA TRP A 224 13.32 19.54 11.60
C TRP A 224 12.91 21.00 11.73
N ASN A 225 13.61 21.81 12.55
CA ASN A 225 13.25 23.22 12.73
C ASN A 225 13.29 23.99 11.39
N GLY A 226 12.22 24.71 11.08
CA GLY A 226 12.10 25.47 9.84
C GLY A 226 11.83 24.63 8.59
N TYR A 227 11.59 23.32 8.72
CA TYR A 227 10.98 22.55 7.64
C TYR A 227 9.49 22.88 7.57
N SER A 228 9.02 23.35 6.41
CA SER A 228 7.59 23.48 6.12
C SER A 228 7.25 22.47 5.03
N PRO A 229 6.43 21.44 5.33
CA PRO A 229 6.04 20.47 4.32
C PRO A 229 5.13 21.12 3.28
N ASN A 230 5.32 20.77 2.01
CA ASN A 230 4.30 21.02 0.99
C ASN A 230 3.03 20.23 1.36
N SER A 231 1.87 20.69 0.92
CA SER A 231 0.63 19.91 1.04
C SER A 231 0.82 18.54 0.42
N ALA A 232 0.39 17.50 1.15
CA ALA A 232 0.38 16.15 0.61
C ALA A 232 -0.59 16.07 -0.59
N PRO A 233 -0.32 15.21 -1.58
CA PRO A 233 -1.26 14.96 -2.66
C PRO A 233 -2.61 14.54 -2.08
N SER A 234 -3.67 15.14 -2.60
CA SER A 234 -5.02 14.86 -2.12
C SER A 234 -5.90 14.45 -3.29
N LEU A 235 -6.53 13.30 -3.16
CA LEU A 235 -7.71 12.98 -3.94
C LEU A 235 -8.81 13.89 -3.42
N SER A 236 -9.02 15.04 -4.08
CA SER A 236 -10.12 15.93 -3.72
C SER A 236 -11.39 15.09 -3.63
N THR A 237 -11.94 15.00 -2.42
CA THR A 237 -13.15 14.22 -2.15
C THR A 237 -14.30 14.69 -3.01
N GLY A 238 -14.28 15.93 -3.50
CA GLY A 238 -15.25 16.47 -4.46
C GLY A 238 -15.40 15.62 -5.73
N ALA A 239 -14.33 15.18 -6.39
CA ALA A 239 -14.46 14.38 -7.60
C ALA A 239 -15.00 12.96 -7.31
N PHE A 240 -14.60 12.39 -6.17
CA PHE A 240 -15.08 11.08 -5.72
C PHE A 240 -16.51 11.12 -5.17
N ALA A 241 -16.87 12.19 -4.46
CA ALA A 241 -18.19 12.45 -3.92
C ALA A 241 -19.16 12.85 -5.03
N GLU A 242 -18.77 13.73 -5.97
CA GLU A 242 -19.59 14.03 -7.16
C GLU A 242 -19.81 12.78 -8.01
N TRP A 243 -18.79 11.95 -8.20
CA TRP A 243 -18.95 10.69 -8.92
C TRP A 243 -19.86 9.72 -8.17
N ARG A 244 -19.64 9.52 -6.85
CA ARG A 244 -20.49 8.67 -6.00
C ARG A 244 -21.91 9.17 -6.01
N ASP A 245 -22.13 10.47 -5.87
CA ASP A 245 -23.45 11.07 -5.82
C ASP A 245 -24.13 10.96 -7.19
N ARG A 246 -23.43 11.21 -8.32
CA ARG A 246 -23.98 11.00 -9.69
C ARG A 246 -24.36 9.55 -9.98
N THR A 247 -23.50 8.60 -9.62
CA THR A 247 -23.75 7.17 -9.90
C THR A 247 -24.77 6.54 -8.96
N PHE A 248 -24.78 6.93 -7.68
CA PHE A 248 -25.78 6.51 -6.70
C PHE A 248 -27.16 7.09 -7.04
N THR A 249 -27.24 8.34 -7.53
CA THR A 249 -28.51 8.94 -7.96
C THR A 249 -29.07 8.24 -9.20
N ALA A 250 -28.23 7.93 -10.20
CA ALA A 250 -28.69 7.24 -11.42
C ALA A 250 -29.14 5.79 -11.14
N THR A 251 -28.40 5.05 -10.31
CA THR A 251 -28.73 3.66 -9.97
C THR A 251 -29.97 3.57 -9.08
N ASN A 252 -30.09 4.47 -8.09
CA ASN A 252 -31.29 4.54 -7.26
C ASN A 252 -32.51 5.04 -8.03
N LEU A 253 -32.36 5.98 -8.96
CA LEU A 253 -33.44 6.41 -9.84
C LEU A 253 -33.90 5.27 -10.74
N PHE A 254 -32.97 4.50 -11.32
CA PHE A 254 -33.28 3.33 -12.13
C PHE A 254 -34.00 2.25 -11.32
N LEU A 255 -33.49 1.89 -10.13
CA LEU A 255 -34.14 0.92 -9.25
C LEU A 255 -35.51 1.42 -8.79
N MET A 256 -35.64 2.69 -8.41
CA MET A 256 -36.91 3.28 -8.00
C MET A 256 -37.95 3.26 -9.13
N VAL A 257 -37.56 3.65 -10.35
CA VAL A 257 -38.44 3.59 -11.53
C VAL A 257 -38.81 2.13 -11.85
N PHE A 258 -37.85 1.21 -11.79
CA PHE A 258 -38.07 -0.22 -12.02
C PHE A 258 -39.05 -0.81 -10.98
N TYR A 259 -38.83 -0.58 -9.69
CA TYR A 259 -39.73 -1.04 -8.64
C TYR A 259 -41.10 -0.38 -8.69
N THR A 260 -41.20 0.88 -9.12
CA THR A 260 -42.50 1.57 -9.26
C THR A 260 -43.29 1.02 -10.45
N LEU A 261 -42.65 0.83 -11.61
CA LEU A 261 -43.31 0.32 -12.82
C LEU A 261 -43.65 -1.16 -12.71
N PHE A 262 -42.72 -1.98 -12.22
CA PHE A 262 -42.95 -3.43 -12.13
C PHE A 262 -43.69 -3.82 -10.86
N GLY A 263 -43.41 -3.19 -9.70
CA GLY A 263 -44.12 -3.46 -8.45
C GLY A 263 -45.61 -3.12 -8.51
N SER A 264 -45.98 -2.05 -9.21
CA SER A 264 -47.40 -1.70 -9.44
C SER A 264 -48.09 -2.68 -10.39
N ALA A 265 -47.42 -3.13 -11.45
CA ALA A 265 -47.95 -4.14 -12.36
C ALA A 265 -48.22 -5.49 -11.64
N THR A 266 -47.30 -5.95 -10.79
CA THR A 266 -47.50 -7.19 -10.01
C THR A 266 -48.68 -7.06 -9.04
N PHE A 267 -48.85 -5.88 -8.43
CA PHE A 267 -49.96 -5.63 -7.50
C PHE A 267 -51.32 -5.59 -8.22
N VAL A 268 -51.39 -5.02 -9.41
CA VAL A 268 -52.60 -5.01 -10.24
C VAL A 268 -52.95 -6.43 -10.71
N ILE A 269 -51.96 -7.21 -11.17
CA ILE A 269 -52.17 -8.61 -11.58
C ILE A 269 -52.64 -9.46 -10.41
N MET A 270 -51.99 -9.35 -9.24
CA MET A 270 -52.42 -10.03 -8.01
C MET A 270 -53.86 -9.69 -7.63
N ARG A 271 -54.25 -8.41 -7.68
CA ARG A 271 -55.63 -7.98 -7.41
C ARG A 271 -56.63 -8.54 -8.42
N ALA A 272 -56.28 -8.56 -9.70
CA ALA A 272 -57.13 -9.14 -10.74
C ALA A 272 -57.33 -10.65 -10.54
N LEU A 273 -56.27 -11.38 -10.19
CA LEU A 273 -56.33 -12.81 -9.90
C LEU A 273 -57.16 -13.13 -8.65
N VAL A 274 -56.98 -12.36 -7.56
CA VAL A 274 -57.77 -12.51 -6.33
C VAL A 274 -59.25 -12.17 -6.56
N GLY A 275 -59.54 -11.11 -7.32
CA GLY A 275 -60.91 -10.75 -7.69
C GLY A 275 -61.58 -11.82 -8.57
N TRP A 276 -60.85 -12.35 -9.54
CA TRP A 276 -61.33 -13.44 -10.40
C TRP A 276 -61.61 -14.72 -9.60
N TRP A 277 -60.73 -15.08 -8.66
CA TRP A 277 -60.91 -16.25 -7.80
C TRP A 277 -62.14 -16.10 -6.89
N ARG A 278 -62.34 -14.92 -6.28
CA ARG A 278 -63.51 -14.64 -5.43
C ARG A 278 -64.85 -14.70 -6.15
N ASN A 279 -64.88 -14.46 -7.45
CA ASN A 279 -66.12 -14.54 -8.24
C ASN A 279 -66.43 -15.98 -8.72
N ARG A 280 -65.53 -16.94 -8.51
CA ARG A 280 -65.70 -18.34 -8.93
C ARG A 280 -65.97 -19.32 -7.78
N VAL A 281 -65.84 -18.87 -6.53
CA VAL A 281 -66.16 -19.61 -5.31
C VAL A 281 -67.47 -19.05 -4.75
#